data_AF-A0A4S1ZHK1-F1
#
_entry.id   AF-A0A4S1ZHK1-F1
#
_cell.length_a   1.000
_cell.length_b   1.000
_cell.length_c   1.000
_cell.angle_alpha   90.00
_cell.angle_beta   90.00
_cell.angle_gamma   90.00
#
_symmetry.space_group_name_H-M   'P 1'
#
loop_
_entity.id
_entity.type
_entity.pdbx_description
1 polymer ?
#
loop_
_entity_poly.entity_id
_entity_poly.type
_entity_poly.pdbx_seq_one_letter_code
_entity_poly.pdbx_strand_id
1 'polypeptide(L)'
;MKDFTVSVRKLTDLELLQEACATTFLGTSHATLSSLYKSEHSPVRTQLFWISLKNIPLYISTHLIRHHVGSVPFQLTCRDDRNGGNPGLPGKVDLIIERIRELIDSWHNGGAFIGDHQHEVDAIYEELEWLKNNADRETPVNLSLCINAQSLIDMSKLRLCTGCASPGTVTVFQAIKEEIVKIDPDLASVMVRKCVYRGGICGEPRCCGFNGTQKFREELSRYLSNFNQKQKGLFHENCN
;
A
#
# COMPACT_ATOMS: atom_id res chain seq x y z
N MET A 1 -5.27 4.05 13.15
CA MET A 1 -5.25 2.95 12.17
C MET A 1 -4.98 1.67 12.95
N LYS A 2 -5.76 0.61 12.72
CA LYS A 2 -5.57 -0.69 13.39
C LYS A 2 -4.19 -1.27 13.03
N ASP A 3 -3.71 -2.22 13.82
CA ASP A 3 -2.46 -2.91 13.55
C ASP A 3 -2.54 -3.66 12.21
N PHE A 4 -1.57 -3.39 11.34
CA PHE A 4 -1.44 -4.02 10.03
C PHE A 4 -0.05 -4.65 9.91
N THR A 5 0.09 -5.64 9.05
CA THR A 5 1.38 -6.29 8.78
C THR A 5 1.75 -6.16 7.32
N VAL A 6 3.03 -5.93 7.05
CA VAL A 6 3.62 -5.92 5.71
C VAL A 6 4.73 -6.95 5.66
N SER A 7 4.75 -7.75 4.59
CA SER A 7 5.86 -8.64 4.29
C SER A 7 6.18 -8.57 2.80
N VAL A 8 7.46 -8.57 2.45
CA VAL A 8 7.90 -8.55 1.06
C VAL A 8 8.86 -9.70 0.79
N ARG A 9 8.66 -10.37 -0.34
CA ARG A 9 9.56 -11.41 -0.85
C ARG A 9 9.98 -11.07 -2.27
N LYS A 10 11.28 -11.01 -2.54
CA LYS A 10 11.80 -10.90 -3.91
C LYS A 10 11.64 -12.25 -4.62
N LEU A 11 11.15 -12.24 -5.85
CA LEU A 11 10.82 -13.45 -6.62
C LEU A 11 11.85 -13.79 -7.70
N THR A 12 12.66 -12.82 -8.09
CA THR A 12 13.67 -12.93 -9.15
C THR A 12 15.01 -12.40 -8.66
N ASP A 13 16.05 -12.60 -9.45
CA ASP A 13 17.42 -12.27 -9.11
C ASP A 13 18.09 -11.37 -10.15
N LEU A 14 19.37 -11.09 -9.91
CA LEU A 14 20.21 -10.30 -10.81
C LEU A 14 20.46 -11.02 -12.14
N GLU A 15 20.49 -12.36 -12.15
CA GLU A 15 20.79 -13.14 -13.34
C GLU A 15 19.73 -12.91 -14.42
N LEU A 16 18.45 -12.94 -14.05
CA LEU A 16 17.36 -12.64 -14.99
C LEU A 16 17.45 -11.22 -15.56
N LEU A 17 17.87 -10.24 -14.76
CA LEU A 17 18.09 -8.87 -15.26
C LEU A 17 19.24 -8.82 -16.26
N GLN A 18 20.34 -9.53 -15.97
CA GLN A 18 21.51 -9.58 -16.84
C GLN A 18 21.21 -10.32 -18.14
N GLU A 19 20.42 -11.38 -18.11
CA GLU A 19 19.92 -12.09 -19.29
C GLU A 19 19.07 -11.17 -20.18
N ALA A 20 18.14 -10.42 -19.57
CA ALA A 20 17.33 -9.45 -20.30
C ALA A 20 18.18 -8.34 -20.94
N CYS A 21 19.24 -7.88 -20.27
CA CYS A 21 20.20 -6.95 -20.84
C CYS A 21 20.99 -7.58 -22.01
N ALA A 22 21.53 -8.79 -21.82
CA ALA A 22 22.35 -9.49 -22.80
C ALA A 22 21.59 -9.83 -24.09
N THR A 23 20.26 -9.90 -24.04
CA THR A 23 19.44 -10.08 -25.25
C THR A 23 19.48 -8.87 -26.19
N THR A 24 19.86 -7.68 -25.70
CA THR A 24 19.85 -6.42 -26.48
C THR A 24 21.19 -6.05 -27.12
N PHE A 25 22.25 -6.84 -26.90
CA PHE A 25 23.57 -6.61 -27.50
C PHE A 25 24.36 -7.92 -27.60
N LEU A 26 25.41 -7.96 -28.41
CA LEU A 26 26.29 -9.13 -28.50
C LEU A 26 27.30 -9.11 -27.33
N GLY A 27 27.15 -10.02 -26.36
CA GLY A 27 28.12 -10.20 -25.26
C GLY A 27 27.47 -10.59 -23.93
N THR A 28 28.25 -10.49 -22.85
CA THR A 28 27.79 -10.76 -21.47
C THR A 28 27.43 -9.44 -20.77
N SER A 29 26.28 -9.42 -20.09
CA SER A 29 25.88 -8.26 -19.30
C SER A 29 26.54 -8.28 -17.92
N HIS A 30 27.14 -7.16 -17.56
CA HIS A 30 27.62 -6.87 -16.19
C HIS A 30 26.77 -5.77 -15.53
N ALA A 31 25.53 -5.60 -15.98
CA ALA A 31 24.56 -4.69 -15.40
C ALA A 31 24.38 -4.96 -13.90
N THR A 32 24.29 -3.89 -13.10
CA THR A 32 24.02 -3.96 -11.67
C THR A 32 22.61 -3.43 -11.37
N LEU A 33 21.99 -3.93 -10.29
CA LEU A 33 20.67 -3.46 -9.85
C LEU A 33 20.66 -1.95 -9.66
N SER A 34 21.62 -1.42 -8.89
CA SER A 34 21.81 0.01 -8.66
C SER A 34 21.84 0.83 -9.95
N SER A 35 22.60 0.41 -10.97
CA SER A 35 22.70 1.15 -12.23
C SER A 35 21.37 1.19 -12.98
N LEU A 36 20.67 0.06 -13.04
CA LEU A 36 19.47 -0.08 -13.85
C LEU A 36 18.25 0.55 -13.16
N TYR A 37 18.14 0.46 -11.83
CA TYR A 37 17.09 1.15 -11.07
C TYR A 37 17.20 2.67 -11.17
N LYS A 38 18.43 3.23 -11.12
CA LYS A 38 18.64 4.68 -11.27
C LYS A 38 18.31 5.18 -12.67
N SER A 39 18.54 4.37 -13.70
CA SER A 39 18.24 4.74 -15.08
C SER A 39 16.81 4.38 -15.51
N GLU A 40 16.05 3.66 -14.69
CA GLU A 40 14.70 3.15 -15.00
C GLU A 40 14.63 2.44 -16.37
N HIS A 41 15.73 1.80 -16.79
CA HIS A 41 15.77 1.09 -18.06
C HIS A 41 14.93 -0.19 -17.98
N SER A 42 14.29 -0.56 -19.09
CA SER A 42 13.30 -1.65 -19.14
C SER A 42 13.69 -2.99 -18.47
N PRO A 43 14.96 -3.43 -18.40
CA PRO A 43 15.33 -4.63 -17.66
C PRO A 43 14.91 -4.65 -16.19
N VAL A 44 14.72 -3.49 -15.54
CA VAL A 44 14.21 -3.44 -14.15
C VAL A 44 12.83 -4.08 -13.99
N ARG A 45 12.05 -4.18 -15.07
CA ARG A 45 10.72 -4.84 -15.06
C ARG A 45 10.81 -6.35 -14.84
N THR A 46 12.00 -6.95 -14.99
CA THR A 46 12.26 -8.35 -14.63
C THR A 46 12.30 -8.57 -13.12
N GLN A 47 12.54 -7.51 -12.34
CA GLN A 47 12.70 -7.61 -10.89
C GLN A 47 11.33 -7.65 -10.22
N LEU A 48 10.87 -8.85 -9.87
CA LEU A 48 9.53 -9.11 -9.33
C LEU A 48 9.55 -9.30 -7.81
N PHE A 49 8.49 -8.83 -7.16
CA PHE A 49 8.27 -8.89 -5.72
C PHE A 49 6.85 -9.37 -5.42
N TRP A 50 6.74 -10.19 -4.38
CA TRP A 50 5.48 -10.53 -3.75
C TRP A 50 5.33 -9.72 -2.46
N ILE A 51 4.41 -8.78 -2.46
CA ILE A 51 4.07 -7.97 -1.28
C ILE A 51 2.78 -8.50 -0.70
N SER A 52 2.76 -8.77 0.60
CA SER A 52 1.53 -9.12 1.33
C SER A 52 1.25 -8.10 2.42
N LEU A 53 0.03 -7.57 2.38
CA LEU A 53 -0.53 -6.60 3.32
C LEU A 53 -1.71 -7.26 4.01
N LYS A 54 -1.70 -7.30 5.34
CA LYS A 54 -2.82 -7.82 6.13
C LYS A 54 -3.40 -6.74 7.03
N ASN A 55 -4.72 -6.77 7.21
CA ASN A 55 -5.49 -5.85 8.04
C ASN A 55 -5.33 -4.37 7.67
N ILE A 56 -5.07 -4.07 6.38
CA ILE A 56 -5.07 -2.68 5.91
C ILE A 56 -6.51 -2.21 5.67
N PRO A 57 -6.84 -0.92 5.89
CA PRO A 57 -8.12 -0.36 5.46
C PRO A 57 -8.41 -0.57 3.97
N LEU A 58 -9.64 -0.89 3.61
CA LEU A 58 -10.12 -1.10 2.23
C LEU A 58 -9.78 0.07 1.30
N TYR A 59 -9.83 1.31 1.78
CA TYR A 59 -9.47 2.44 0.91
C TYR A 59 -7.99 2.43 0.51
N ILE A 60 -7.09 1.92 1.37
CA ILE A 60 -5.66 1.81 1.05
C ILE A 60 -5.47 0.76 -0.02
N SER A 61 -6.12 -0.40 0.09
CA SER A 61 -6.05 -1.42 -0.96
C SER A 61 -6.51 -0.83 -2.30
N THR A 62 -7.61 -0.07 -2.29
CA THR A 62 -8.14 0.62 -3.48
C THR A 62 -7.16 1.64 -4.06
N HIS A 63 -6.39 2.36 -3.23
CA HIS A 63 -5.35 3.26 -3.71
C HIS A 63 -4.18 2.53 -4.38
N LEU A 64 -3.83 1.33 -3.89
CA LEU A 64 -2.70 0.54 -4.39
C LEU A 64 -3.06 -0.19 -5.70
N ILE A 65 -4.23 -0.82 -5.79
CA ILE A 65 -4.65 -1.58 -6.99
C ILE A 65 -4.81 -0.73 -8.26
N ARG A 66 -4.98 0.60 -8.12
CA ARG A 66 -5.04 1.51 -9.29
C ARG A 66 -3.73 1.59 -10.07
N HIS A 67 -2.62 1.19 -9.46
CA HIS A 67 -1.33 1.02 -10.14
C HIS A 67 -1.28 -0.37 -10.76
N HIS A 68 -1.86 -0.52 -11.96
CA HIS A 68 -2.03 -1.81 -12.63
C HIS A 68 -0.87 -2.16 -13.58
N VAL A 69 -0.13 -1.18 -14.07
CA VAL A 69 1.00 -1.42 -14.97
C VAL A 69 2.11 -2.08 -14.16
N GLY A 70 2.46 -3.33 -14.52
CA GLY A 70 3.51 -4.11 -13.85
C GLY A 70 3.18 -4.58 -12.43
N SER A 71 1.90 -4.58 -12.06
CA SER A 71 1.41 -4.97 -10.74
C SER A 71 0.10 -5.73 -10.86
N VAL A 72 0.08 -6.97 -10.34
CA VAL A 72 -1.08 -7.85 -10.35
C VAL A 72 -1.61 -8.00 -8.93
N PRO A 73 -2.83 -7.50 -8.63
CA PRO A 73 -3.40 -7.54 -7.28
C PRO A 73 -4.20 -8.80 -6.98
N PHE A 74 -4.15 -9.25 -5.72
CA PHE A 74 -4.93 -10.34 -5.15
C PHE A 74 -5.54 -9.87 -3.84
N GLN A 75 -6.84 -9.56 -3.85
CA GLN A 75 -7.52 -8.95 -2.71
C GLN A 75 -8.47 -9.95 -2.02
N LEU A 76 -8.57 -9.84 -0.68
CA LEU A 76 -9.59 -10.56 0.10
C LEU A 76 -10.97 -10.28 -0.47
N THR A 77 -11.72 -11.35 -0.73
CA THR A 77 -13.06 -11.27 -1.30
C THR A 77 -14.11 -10.98 -0.22
N CYS A 78 -15.21 -10.35 -0.62
CA CYS A 78 -16.44 -10.26 0.17
C CYS A 78 -17.55 -11.12 -0.44
N ARG A 79 -17.20 -12.17 -1.20
CA ARG A 79 -18.18 -13.15 -1.66
C ARG A 79 -18.71 -13.96 -0.48
N ASP A 80 -19.96 -14.37 -0.60
CA ASP A 80 -20.74 -15.20 0.32
C ASP A 80 -20.32 -16.68 0.29
N ASP A 81 -19.89 -17.19 -0.86
CA ASP A 81 -19.42 -18.57 -1.05
C ASP A 81 -18.04 -18.86 -0.41
N ARG A 82 -17.46 -17.89 0.29
CA ARG A 82 -16.16 -17.99 0.98
C ARG A 82 -16.22 -17.26 2.31
N ASN A 83 -15.33 -17.63 3.24
CA ASN A 83 -15.15 -16.87 4.47
C ASN A 83 -14.42 -15.53 4.19
N GLY A 84 -15.17 -14.59 3.60
CA GLY A 84 -14.72 -13.29 3.12
C GLY A 84 -14.88 -12.17 4.16
N GLY A 85 -14.57 -10.93 3.77
CA GLY A 85 -14.50 -9.79 4.69
C GLY A 85 -15.82 -9.48 5.41
N ASN A 86 -16.91 -9.27 4.67
CA ASN A 86 -18.25 -9.06 5.23
C ASN A 86 -19.36 -9.18 4.16
N PRO A 87 -19.71 -10.40 3.69
CA PRO A 87 -20.84 -10.58 2.77
C PRO A 87 -22.19 -10.33 3.44
N GLY A 88 -23.22 -9.97 2.64
CA GLY A 88 -24.62 -10.02 3.07
C GLY A 88 -25.06 -8.95 4.08
N LEU A 89 -24.43 -7.77 4.09
CA LEU A 89 -24.73 -6.70 5.06
C LEU A 89 -26.24 -6.38 5.20
N PRO A 90 -27.03 -6.19 4.12
CA PRO A 90 -28.46 -5.91 4.27
C PRO A 90 -29.20 -6.99 5.07
N GLY A 91 -28.99 -8.27 4.75
CA GLY A 91 -29.65 -9.38 5.46
C GLY A 91 -29.22 -9.49 6.93
N LYS A 92 -27.96 -9.16 7.25
CA LYS A 92 -27.52 -9.08 8.66
C LYS A 92 -28.24 -7.97 9.42
N VAL A 93 -28.44 -6.81 8.76
CA VAL A 93 -29.18 -5.69 9.35
C VAL A 93 -30.66 -6.04 9.50
N ASP A 94 -31.27 -6.71 8.52
CA ASP A 94 -32.66 -7.18 8.59
C ASP A 94 -32.87 -8.12 9.79
N LEU A 95 -31.97 -9.09 10.00
CA LEU A 95 -32.00 -9.99 11.16
C LEU A 95 -31.89 -9.23 12.49
N ILE A 96 -31.01 -8.23 12.58
CA ILE A 96 -30.91 -7.38 13.78
C ILE A 96 -32.22 -6.62 14.01
N ILE A 97 -32.83 -6.08 12.95
CA ILE A 97 -34.12 -5.37 13.04
C ILE A 97 -35.23 -6.30 13.53
N GLU A 98 -35.29 -7.53 13.01
CA GLU A 98 -36.27 -8.54 13.43
C GLU A 98 -36.12 -8.88 14.92
N ARG A 99 -34.90 -9.16 15.39
CA ARG A 99 -34.60 -9.47 16.80
C ARG A 99 -34.96 -8.31 17.74
N ILE A 100 -34.68 -7.07 17.34
CA ILE A 100 -35.09 -5.88 18.11
C ILE A 100 -36.62 -5.78 18.20
N ARG A 101 -37.35 -6.05 17.11
CA ARG A 101 -38.82 -6.03 17.11
C ARG A 101 -39.40 -7.08 18.05
N GLU A 102 -38.88 -8.29 18.04
CA GLU A 102 -39.31 -9.38 18.93
C GLU A 102 -39.14 -9.03 20.42
N LEU A 103 -38.00 -8.40 20.78
CA LEU A 103 -37.76 -7.91 22.13
C LEU A 103 -38.79 -6.84 22.54
N ILE A 104 -39.07 -5.88 21.65
CA ILE A 104 -40.05 -4.82 21.88
C ILE A 104 -41.46 -5.39 22.04
N ASP A 105 -41.85 -6.34 21.19
CA ASP A 105 -43.17 -6.97 21.24
C ASP A 105 -43.37 -7.77 22.52
N SER A 106 -42.33 -8.46 23.01
CA SER A 106 -42.38 -9.18 24.29
C SER A 106 -42.67 -8.23 25.47
N TRP A 107 -42.04 -7.05 25.49
CA TRP A 107 -42.31 -6.04 26.53
C TRP A 107 -43.71 -5.44 26.42
N HIS A 108 -44.18 -5.13 25.22
CA HIS A 108 -45.54 -4.58 25.02
C HIS A 108 -46.63 -5.55 25.46
N ASN A 109 -46.38 -6.86 25.34
CA ASN A 109 -47.31 -7.91 25.77
C ASN A 109 -47.20 -8.26 27.27
N GLY A 110 -46.51 -7.42 28.08
CA GLY A 110 -46.40 -7.60 29.53
C GLY A 110 -45.34 -8.60 29.98
N GLY A 111 -44.40 -8.97 29.11
CA GLY A 111 -43.24 -9.78 29.45
C GLY A 111 -42.33 -9.07 30.45
N ALA A 112 -41.85 -9.79 31.46
CA ALA A 112 -40.85 -9.27 32.40
C ALA A 112 -39.46 -9.27 31.76
N PHE A 113 -38.66 -8.23 32.02
CA PHE A 113 -37.25 -8.21 31.62
C PHE A 113 -36.46 -9.22 32.46
N ILE A 114 -36.28 -10.42 31.92
CA ILE A 114 -35.47 -11.52 32.47
C ILE A 114 -34.07 -11.54 31.86
N GLY A 115 -33.15 -12.29 32.48
CA GLY A 115 -31.73 -12.34 32.08
C GLY A 115 -31.48 -12.69 30.61
N ASP A 116 -32.34 -13.51 30.00
CA ASP A 116 -32.23 -13.89 28.58
C ASP A 116 -32.40 -12.68 27.64
N HIS A 117 -33.25 -11.70 28.00
CA HIS A 117 -33.40 -10.47 27.23
C HIS A 117 -32.17 -9.58 27.31
N GLN A 118 -31.49 -9.55 28.46
CA GLN A 118 -30.23 -8.81 28.58
C GLN A 118 -29.15 -9.42 27.68
N HIS A 119 -29.05 -10.75 27.67
CA HIS A 119 -28.08 -11.45 26.82
C HIS A 119 -28.30 -11.17 25.32
N GLU A 120 -29.55 -11.15 24.89
CA GLU A 120 -29.92 -10.84 23.51
C GLU A 120 -29.58 -9.39 23.11
N VAL A 121 -29.86 -8.44 24.01
CA VAL A 121 -29.49 -7.02 23.82
C VAL A 121 -27.97 -6.87 23.73
N ASP A 122 -27.21 -7.54 24.60
CA ASP A 122 -25.75 -7.52 24.59
C ASP A 122 -25.21 -8.09 23.26
N ALA A 123 -25.78 -9.19 22.77
CA ALA A 123 -25.41 -9.78 21.48
C ALA A 123 -25.69 -8.83 20.29
N ILE A 124 -26.84 -8.17 20.27
CA ILE A 124 -27.17 -7.15 19.25
C ILE A 124 -26.16 -5.99 19.31
N TYR A 125 -25.79 -5.55 20.51
CA TYR A 125 -24.81 -4.48 20.69
C TYR A 125 -23.44 -4.89 20.11
N GLU A 126 -22.97 -6.10 20.41
CA GLU A 126 -21.72 -6.63 19.86
C GLU A 126 -21.74 -6.72 18.33
N GLU A 127 -22.87 -7.16 17.74
CA GLU A 127 -23.03 -7.23 16.28
C GLU A 127 -23.02 -5.85 15.63
N LEU A 128 -23.73 -4.87 16.20
CA LEU A 128 -23.72 -3.49 15.71
C LEU A 128 -22.32 -2.88 15.81
N GLU A 129 -21.60 -3.13 16.89
CA GLU A 129 -20.21 -2.69 17.06
C GLU A 129 -19.29 -3.36 16.03
N TRP A 130 -19.48 -4.65 15.74
CA TRP A 130 -18.75 -5.33 14.68
C TRP A 130 -19.06 -4.75 13.29
N LEU A 131 -20.34 -4.50 12.98
CA LEU A 131 -20.78 -3.91 11.71
C LEU A 131 -20.19 -2.51 11.50
N LYS A 132 -20.22 -1.66 12.52
CA LYS A 132 -19.59 -0.32 12.50
C LYS A 132 -18.11 -0.39 12.07
N ASN A 133 -17.42 -1.44 12.50
CA ASN A 133 -15.99 -1.64 12.25
C ASN A 133 -15.66 -2.38 10.94
N ASN A 134 -16.66 -2.91 10.22
CA ASN A 134 -16.47 -3.80 9.05
C ASN A 134 -17.44 -3.52 7.88
N ALA A 135 -18.10 -2.36 7.84
CA ALA A 135 -19.05 -1.99 6.79
C ALA A 135 -18.66 -0.74 5.98
N ASP A 136 -17.57 -0.06 6.31
CA ASP A 136 -17.11 1.16 5.63
C ASP A 136 -15.73 0.97 4.96
N ARG A 137 -15.20 2.00 4.31
CA ARG A 137 -13.86 2.06 3.71
C ARG A 137 -12.71 1.77 4.68
N GLU A 138 -12.96 1.82 5.99
CA GLU A 138 -12.02 1.44 7.07
C GLU A 138 -12.00 -0.06 7.36
N THR A 139 -12.87 -0.85 6.71
CA THR A 139 -12.94 -2.31 6.86
C THR A 139 -11.56 -2.92 6.61
N PRO A 140 -11.03 -3.74 7.54
CA PRO A 140 -9.75 -4.38 7.37
C PRO A 140 -9.82 -5.42 6.25
N VAL A 141 -8.87 -5.35 5.33
CA VAL A 141 -8.73 -6.28 4.21
C VAL A 141 -7.30 -6.76 4.07
N ASN A 142 -7.14 -7.86 3.34
CA ASN A 142 -5.84 -8.36 2.92
C ASN A 142 -5.64 -8.06 1.43
N LEU A 143 -4.43 -7.68 1.06
CA LEU A 143 -4.02 -7.43 -0.32
C LEU A 143 -2.64 -8.04 -0.53
N SER A 144 -2.49 -8.87 -1.56
CA SER A 144 -1.18 -9.22 -2.09
C SER A 144 -0.96 -8.61 -3.47
N LEU A 145 0.28 -8.22 -3.78
CA LEU A 145 0.68 -7.69 -5.06
C LEU A 145 1.85 -8.51 -5.60
N CYS A 146 1.71 -9.04 -6.82
CA CYS A 146 2.85 -9.48 -7.62
C CYS A 146 3.28 -8.30 -8.49
N ILE A 147 4.37 -7.64 -8.15
CA ILE A 147 4.73 -6.31 -8.66
C ILE A 147 6.19 -6.24 -9.08
N ASN A 148 6.49 -5.52 -10.16
CA ASN A 148 7.85 -5.29 -10.61
C ASN A 148 8.49 -4.02 -10.02
N ALA A 149 9.82 -3.92 -10.10
CA ALA A 149 10.57 -2.80 -9.55
C ALA A 149 10.18 -1.44 -10.16
N GLN A 150 9.93 -1.37 -11.47
CA GLN A 150 9.49 -0.13 -12.12
C GLN A 150 8.20 0.39 -11.49
N SER A 151 7.22 -0.50 -11.30
CA SER A 151 5.95 -0.16 -10.68
C SER A 151 6.11 0.30 -9.24
N LEU A 152 7.03 -0.27 -8.47
CA LEU A 152 7.34 0.20 -7.12
C LEU A 152 7.94 1.61 -7.11
N ILE A 153 8.85 1.90 -8.04
CA ILE A 153 9.42 3.23 -8.24
C ILE A 153 8.30 4.22 -8.59
N ASP A 154 7.44 3.89 -9.54
CA ASP A 154 6.33 4.76 -9.96
C ASP A 154 5.28 4.97 -8.88
N MET A 155 4.96 3.91 -8.13
CA MET A 155 4.09 4.00 -6.96
C MET A 155 4.71 4.89 -5.89
N SER A 156 6.01 4.80 -5.62
CA SER A 156 6.68 5.60 -4.59
C SER A 156 6.57 7.09 -4.85
N LYS A 157 6.65 7.52 -6.12
CA LYS A 157 6.50 8.90 -6.56
C LYS A 157 5.16 9.50 -6.08
N LEU A 158 4.11 8.68 -6.02
CA LEU A 158 2.74 9.09 -5.64
C LEU A 158 2.36 8.72 -4.21
N ARG A 159 2.82 7.58 -3.69
CA ARG A 159 2.34 7.00 -2.43
C ARG A 159 3.16 7.42 -1.22
N LEU A 160 4.36 7.96 -1.42
CA LEU A 160 5.14 8.65 -0.38
C LEU A 160 4.83 10.15 -0.28
N CYS A 161 4.05 10.70 -1.22
CA CYS A 161 3.70 12.12 -1.24
C CYS A 161 2.52 12.42 -0.30
N THR A 162 2.77 13.23 0.74
CA THR A 162 1.75 13.66 1.71
C THR A 162 0.71 14.63 1.14
N GLY A 163 0.92 15.14 -0.08
CA GLY A 163 -0.03 16.01 -0.77
C GLY A 163 -1.07 15.27 -1.61
N CYS A 164 -0.73 14.11 -2.17
CA CYS A 164 -1.64 13.36 -3.06
C CYS A 164 -2.06 11.99 -2.52
N ALA A 165 -1.37 11.45 -1.52
CA ALA A 165 -1.77 10.23 -0.81
C ALA A 165 -2.33 10.57 0.59
N SER A 166 -3.29 9.78 1.04
CA SER A 166 -3.81 9.93 2.41
C SER A 166 -2.74 9.53 3.44
N PRO A 167 -2.78 10.06 4.68
CA PRO A 167 -1.81 9.74 5.72
C PRO A 167 -1.62 8.23 5.93
N GLY A 168 -2.71 7.46 6.01
CA GLY A 168 -2.65 6.00 6.16
C GLY A 168 -1.99 5.30 4.97
N THR A 169 -2.23 5.79 3.74
CA THR A 169 -1.56 5.24 2.54
C THR A 169 -0.06 5.48 2.59
N VAL A 170 0.37 6.67 3.02
CA VAL A 170 1.79 7.00 3.18
C VAL A 170 2.43 6.09 4.22
N THR A 171 1.78 5.89 5.37
CA THR A 171 2.26 4.97 6.43
C THR A 171 2.41 3.54 5.93
N VAL A 172 1.40 2.98 5.25
CA VAL A 172 1.49 1.61 4.70
C VAL A 172 2.57 1.50 3.64
N PHE A 173 2.69 2.49 2.75
CA PHE A 173 3.70 2.47 1.69
C PHE A 173 5.13 2.67 2.22
N GLN A 174 5.28 3.43 3.30
CA GLN A 174 6.55 3.56 4.02
C GLN A 174 6.97 2.22 4.65
N ALA A 175 6.03 1.48 5.25
CA ALA A 175 6.29 0.12 5.75
C ALA A 175 6.68 -0.85 4.61
N ILE A 176 6.05 -0.75 3.42
CA ILE A 176 6.48 -1.50 2.23
C ILE A 176 7.92 -1.16 1.87
N LYS A 177 8.28 0.13 1.84
CA LYS A 177 9.65 0.57 1.55
C LYS A 177 10.65 0.01 2.57
N GLU A 178 10.30 0.00 3.85
CA GLU A 178 11.15 -0.54 4.93
C GLU A 178 11.40 -2.04 4.78
N GLU A 179 10.39 -2.82 4.38
CA GLU A 179 10.59 -4.24 4.04
C GLU A 179 11.46 -4.41 2.78
N ILE A 180 11.30 -3.54 1.78
CA ILE A 180 12.14 -3.56 0.58
C ILE A 180 13.61 -3.25 0.92
N VAL A 181 13.89 -2.30 1.83
CA VAL A 181 15.27 -1.97 2.26
C VAL A 181 16.01 -3.22 2.74
N LYS A 182 15.32 -4.16 3.41
CA LYS A 182 15.92 -5.37 3.96
C LYS A 182 16.34 -6.39 2.89
N ILE A 183 15.67 -6.38 1.73
CA ILE A 183 15.85 -7.39 0.67
C ILE A 183 16.52 -6.85 -0.60
N ASP A 184 16.30 -5.58 -0.93
CA ASP A 184 16.80 -4.90 -2.12
C ASP A 184 17.03 -3.41 -1.80
N PRO A 185 18.12 -3.08 -1.09
CA PRO A 185 18.43 -1.71 -0.69
C PRO A 185 18.70 -0.79 -1.90
N ASP A 186 19.19 -1.34 -3.02
CA ASP A 186 19.38 -0.59 -4.27
C ASP A 186 18.04 -0.07 -4.80
N LEU A 187 16.99 -0.91 -4.82
CA LEU A 187 15.64 -0.48 -5.21
C LEU A 187 15.08 0.56 -4.23
N ALA A 188 15.17 0.29 -2.93
CA ALA A 188 14.64 1.20 -1.91
C ALA A 188 15.27 2.60 -1.97
N SER A 189 16.55 2.69 -2.36
CA SER A 189 17.29 3.95 -2.49
C SER A 189 16.71 4.90 -3.55
N VAL A 190 16.05 4.35 -4.58
CA VAL A 190 15.42 5.12 -5.67
C VAL A 190 13.89 5.25 -5.53
N MET A 191 13.28 4.57 -4.55
CA MET A 191 11.86 4.72 -4.22
C MET A 191 11.62 6.04 -3.45
N VAL A 192 11.52 7.15 -4.17
CA VAL A 192 11.42 8.50 -3.59
C VAL A 192 10.16 9.23 -4.03
N ARG A 193 9.80 10.31 -3.32
CA ARG A 193 8.69 11.17 -3.70
C ARG A 193 8.92 11.80 -5.07
N LYS A 194 7.86 12.09 -5.83
CA LYS A 194 7.95 12.71 -7.16
C LYS A 194 8.76 14.02 -7.17
N CYS A 195 8.63 14.86 -6.15
CA CYS A 195 9.40 16.11 -6.09
C CYS A 195 10.90 15.86 -5.85
N VAL A 196 11.30 14.82 -5.11
CA VAL A 196 12.70 14.43 -4.96
C VAL A 196 13.24 13.89 -6.28
N TYR A 197 12.47 13.00 -6.92
CA TYR A 197 12.77 12.47 -8.26
C TYR A 197 12.97 13.58 -9.31
N ARG A 198 12.20 14.68 -9.22
CA ARG A 198 12.27 15.83 -10.14
C ARG A 198 13.17 16.98 -9.65
N GLY A 199 14.09 16.72 -8.71
CA GLY A 199 15.05 17.75 -8.26
C GLY A 199 14.40 18.97 -7.59
N GLY A 200 13.26 18.80 -6.92
CA GLY A 200 12.53 19.85 -6.20
C GLY A 200 11.26 20.35 -6.90
N ILE A 201 11.02 19.95 -8.15
CA ILE A 201 9.84 20.39 -8.91
C ILE A 201 8.62 19.53 -8.55
N CYS A 202 7.65 20.14 -7.86
CA CYS A 202 6.35 19.51 -7.60
C CYS A 202 5.49 19.52 -8.87
N GLY A 203 4.85 18.38 -9.19
CA GLY A 203 3.92 18.27 -10.32
C GLY A 203 2.46 18.12 -9.92
N GLU A 204 2.13 18.20 -8.63
CA GLU A 204 0.76 18.09 -8.15
C GLU A 204 0.05 19.45 -8.25
N PRO A 205 -1.21 19.51 -8.70
CA PRO A 205 -1.97 20.77 -8.79
C PRO A 205 -2.03 21.53 -7.46
N ARG A 206 -2.12 20.77 -6.35
CA ARG A 206 -2.00 21.29 -4.99
C ARG A 206 -0.66 20.85 -4.40
N CYS A 207 0.32 21.75 -4.42
CA CYS A 207 1.60 21.50 -3.80
C CYS A 207 1.47 21.43 -2.26
N CYS A 208 2.02 20.39 -1.64
CA CYS A 208 2.03 20.24 -0.17
C CYS A 208 3.14 21.02 0.53
N GLY A 209 4.02 21.71 -0.20
CA GLY A 209 5.13 22.48 0.36
C GLY A 209 6.31 21.65 0.88
N PHE A 210 6.26 20.30 0.78
CA PHE A 210 7.35 19.43 1.25
C PHE A 210 8.70 19.80 0.64
N ASN A 211 8.73 20.15 -0.64
CA ASN A 211 9.93 20.56 -1.37
C ASN A 211 10.62 21.83 -0.82
N GLY A 212 9.95 22.60 0.04
CA GLY A 212 10.55 23.73 0.75
C GLY A 212 11.12 23.40 2.14
N THR A 213 11.06 22.14 2.57
CA THR A 213 11.39 21.74 3.96
C THR A 213 12.83 21.24 4.11
N GLN A 214 13.34 21.24 5.35
CA GLN A 214 14.63 20.62 5.68
C GLN A 214 14.63 19.10 5.40
N LYS A 215 13.52 18.41 5.72
CA LYS A 215 13.35 16.97 5.43
C LYS A 215 13.48 16.65 3.95
N PHE A 216 13.02 17.55 3.06
CA PHE A 216 13.24 17.40 1.63
C PHE A 216 14.71 17.47 1.26
N ARG A 217 15.49 18.41 1.83
CA ARG A 217 16.92 18.53 1.56
C ARG A 217 17.68 17.26 1.95
N GLU A 218 17.32 16.68 3.09
CA GLU A 218 17.89 15.41 3.54
C GLU A 218 17.51 14.24 2.62
N GLU A 219 16.23 14.11 2.25
CA GLU A 219 15.78 13.06 1.33
C GLU A 219 16.42 13.21 -0.06
N LEU A 220 16.56 14.44 -0.55
CA LEU A 220 17.24 14.75 -1.81
C LEU A 220 18.74 14.43 -1.75
N SER A 221 19.44 14.80 -0.67
CA SER A 221 20.86 14.45 -0.51
C SER A 221 21.08 12.93 -0.53
N ARG A 222 20.25 12.16 0.19
CA ARG A 222 20.28 10.69 0.14
C ARG A 222 19.95 10.12 -1.24
N TYR A 223 19.04 10.75 -1.99
CA TYR A 223 18.75 10.32 -3.35
C TYR A 223 19.92 10.62 -4.28
N LEU A 224 20.52 11.81 -4.17
CA LEU A 224 21.66 12.24 -4.98
C LEU A 224 22.94 11.45 -4.69
N SER A 225 23.12 10.88 -3.49
CA SER A 225 24.28 10.03 -3.18
C SER A 225 24.35 8.76 -4.04
N ASN A 226 23.24 8.39 -4.68
CA ASN A 226 23.21 7.28 -5.64
C ASN A 226 23.90 7.62 -6.97
N PHE A 227 24.14 8.91 -7.26
CA PHE A 227 24.61 9.39 -8.55
C PHE A 227 26.03 9.95 -8.45
N ASN A 228 26.84 9.73 -9.48
CA ASN A 228 28.17 10.33 -9.58
C ASN A 228 28.09 11.82 -9.98
N GLN A 229 29.19 12.55 -9.86
CA GLN A 229 29.24 14.00 -10.19
C GLN A 229 28.75 14.31 -11.61
N LYS A 230 29.12 13.49 -12.61
CA LYS A 230 28.67 13.68 -14.00
C LYS A 230 27.15 13.52 -14.13
N GLN A 231 26.56 12.58 -13.38
CA GLN A 231 25.12 12.34 -13.37
C GLN A 231 24.33 13.43 -12.62
N LYS A 232 24.92 14.01 -11.57
CA LYS A 232 24.31 15.12 -10.81
C LYS A 232 24.23 16.41 -11.62
N GLY A 233 25.23 16.67 -12.45
CA GLY A 233 25.34 17.91 -13.21
C GLY A 233 25.59 19.15 -12.33
N LEU A 234 25.71 20.31 -12.97
CA LEU A 234 26.19 21.56 -12.35
C LEU A 234 25.36 22.05 -11.17
N PHE A 235 24.03 21.86 -11.20
CA PHE A 235 23.13 22.39 -10.17
C PHE A 235 23.14 21.62 -8.85
N HIS A 236 23.80 20.47 -8.81
CA HIS A 236 23.86 19.59 -7.63
C HIS A 236 25.30 19.35 -7.13
N GLU A 237 26.30 20.06 -7.68
CA GLU A 237 27.72 19.92 -7.30
C GLU A 237 27.99 20.26 -5.83
N ASN A 238 27.17 21.14 -5.22
CA ASN A 238 27.32 21.61 -3.83
C ASN A 238 26.30 20.98 -2.86
N CYS A 239 25.53 19.98 -3.28
CA CYS A 239 24.65 19.22 -2.39
C CYS A 239 25.43 18.04 -1.79
N ASN A 240 26.39 18.34 -0.91
CA ASN A 240 27.00 17.38 0.02
C ASN A 240 26.36 17.56 1.40
#